data_AF-A0A956Z2F8-F1
#
_entry.id   AF-A0A956Z2F8-F1
#
_cell.length_a   1.000
_cell.length_b   1.000
_cell.length_c   1.000
_cell.angle_alpha   90.00
_cell.angle_beta   90.00
_cell.angle_gamma   90.00
#
_symmetry.space_group_name_H-M   'P 1'
#
loop_
_entity.id
_entity.type
_entity.pdbx_description
1 polymer ?
#
loop_
_entity_poly.entity_id
_entity_poly.type
_entity_poly.pdbx_seq_one_letter_code
_entity_poly.pdbx_strand_id
1 'polypeptide(L)'
;MSYQLPLFPLDELPKHDPVQLLRDGAALVLSVSGGKDSDAMCHHLLERRQAEGWSGDVRMVHADLGRAEWHNTPDYVHGLAQRKDIPLHIVRWTHGDLIDRIW
;
A
#
# COMPACT_ATOMS: atom_id res chain seq x y z
N MET A 1 -6.01 -9.28 -22.04
CA MET A 1 -4.84 -8.63 -21.43
C MET A 1 -5.01 -7.13 -21.56
N SER A 2 -5.45 -6.44 -20.51
CA SER A 2 -5.46 -4.98 -20.46
C SER A 2 -4.08 -4.51 -19.99
N TYR A 3 -3.14 -4.36 -20.92
CA TYR A 3 -1.94 -3.57 -20.63
C TYR A 3 -2.37 -2.11 -20.70
N GLN A 4 -2.44 -1.44 -19.55
CA GLN A 4 -2.58 0.01 -19.54
C GLN A 4 -1.30 0.59 -20.14
N LEU A 5 -1.43 1.29 -21.26
CA LEU A 5 -0.32 2.04 -21.85
C LEU A 5 0.17 3.06 -20.82
N PRO A 6 1.49 3.27 -20.68
CA PRO A 6 2.00 4.17 -19.68
C PRO A 6 1.49 5.59 -19.99
N LEU A 7 0.96 6.26 -18.95
CA LEU A 7 0.44 7.63 -19.04
C LEU A 7 1.54 8.64 -19.43
N PHE A 8 2.81 8.27 -19.24
CA PHE A 8 3.99 9.04 -19.59
C PHE A 8 5.00 8.14 -20.32
N PRO A 9 5.84 8.70 -21.22
CA PRO A 9 6.97 7.97 -21.77
C PRO A 9 7.87 7.50 -20.62
N LEU A 10 8.28 6.23 -20.65
CA LEU A 10 9.27 5.69 -19.74
C LEU A 10 10.60 5.61 -20.50
N ASP A 11 11.64 6.24 -19.95
CA ASP A 11 12.99 6.18 -20.53
C ASP A 11 13.56 4.75 -20.47
N GLU A 12 13.19 3.97 -19.45
CA GLU A 12 13.49 2.55 -19.32
C GLU A 12 12.24 1.80 -18.84
N LEU A 13 11.91 0.70 -19.51
CA LEU A 13 10.83 -0.17 -19.03
C LEU A 13 11.25 -0.86 -17.73
N PRO A 14 10.32 -1.12 -16.80
CA PRO A 14 10.62 -1.92 -15.61
C PRO A 14 11.23 -3.26 -16.02
N LYS A 15 12.37 -3.60 -15.43
CA LYS A 15 13.11 -4.85 -15.73
C LYS A 15 12.29 -6.11 -15.43
N HIS A 16 11.31 -6.00 -14.53
CA HIS A 16 10.41 -7.07 -14.15
C HIS A 16 8.97 -6.55 -14.12
N ASP A 17 8.04 -7.36 -14.63
CA ASP A 17 6.61 -7.15 -14.39
C ASP A 17 6.33 -7.37 -12.89
N PRO A 18 5.86 -6.35 -12.15
CA PRO A 18 5.59 -6.49 -10.72
C PRO A 18 4.58 -7.61 -10.41
N VAL A 19 3.61 -7.85 -11.30
CA VAL A 19 2.62 -8.91 -11.09
C VAL A 19 3.27 -10.29 -11.23
N GLN A 20 4.20 -10.44 -12.18
CA GLN A 20 4.93 -11.69 -12.33
C GLN A 20 5.79 -11.98 -11.10
N LEU A 21 6.45 -10.96 -10.52
CA LEU A 21 7.20 -11.13 -9.27
C LEU A 21 6.33 -11.66 -8.13
N LEU A 22 5.09 -11.15 -8.01
CA LEU A 22 4.15 -11.63 -6.99
C LEU A 22 3.72 -13.08 -7.23
N ARG A 23 3.51 -13.48 -8.49
CA ARG A 23 3.24 -14.89 -8.86
C ARG A 23 4.42 -15.80 -8.54
N ASP A 24 5.64 -15.29 -8.67
CA ASP A 24 6.88 -16.01 -8.38
C ASP A 24 7.21 -16.06 -6.87
N GLY A 25 6.32 -15.57 -6.02
CA GLY A 25 6.43 -15.68 -4.56
C GLY A 25 7.03 -14.46 -3.86
N ALA A 26 7.19 -13.32 -4.55
CA ALA A 26 7.56 -12.07 -3.89
C ALA A 26 6.50 -11.61 -2.88
N ALA A 27 6.95 -10.88 -1.86
CA ALA A 27 6.05 -10.30 -0.86
C ALA A 27 5.15 -9.21 -1.46
N LEU A 28 3.89 -9.19 -1.05
CA LEU A 28 2.92 -8.14 -1.34
C LEU A 28 2.85 -7.17 -0.17
N VAL A 29 3.36 -5.95 -0.35
CA VAL A 29 3.30 -4.89 0.66
C VAL A 29 2.29 -3.83 0.22
N LEU A 30 1.24 -3.65 1.02
CA LEU A 30 0.13 -2.74 0.74
C LEU A 30 0.29 -1.46 1.56
N SER A 31 0.52 -0.34 0.87
CA SER A 31 0.47 0.98 1.51
C SER A 31 -0.99 1.37 1.76
N VAL A 32 -1.36 1.62 3.01
CA VAL A 32 -2.69 2.07 3.41
C VAL A 32 -2.63 3.43 4.10
N SER A 33 -3.43 4.39 3.61
CA SER A 33 -3.47 5.75 4.13
C SER A 33 -4.78 6.10 4.84
N GLY A 34 -5.74 5.17 4.86
CA GLY A 34 -7.13 5.46 5.22
C GLY A 34 -7.91 6.22 4.14
N GLY A 35 -7.29 6.43 2.97
CA GLY A 35 -7.95 6.98 1.79
C GLY A 35 -8.65 5.90 0.96
N LYS A 36 -9.69 6.32 0.22
CA LYS A 36 -10.50 5.42 -0.62
C LYS A 36 -9.68 4.71 -1.70
N ASP A 37 -8.68 5.38 -2.27
CA ASP A 37 -7.86 4.81 -3.33
C ASP A 37 -6.95 3.70 -2.80
N SER A 38 -6.32 3.90 -1.64
CA SER A 38 -5.51 2.86 -1.00
C SER A 38 -6.37 1.67 -0.57
N ASP A 39 -7.61 1.93 -0.13
CA ASP A 39 -8.54 0.86 0.22
C ASP A 39 -8.96 0.06 -1.00
N ALA A 40 -9.39 0.73 -2.07
CA ALA A 40 -9.77 0.07 -3.32
C ALA A 40 -8.63 -0.82 -3.84
N MET A 41 -7.39 -0.32 -3.79
CA MET A 41 -6.21 -1.08 -4.19
C MET A 41 -5.94 -2.27 -3.24
N CYS A 42 -6.04 -2.07 -1.92
CA CYS A 42 -5.90 -3.13 -0.93
C CYS A 42 -6.90 -4.26 -1.18
N HIS A 43 -8.18 -3.92 -1.36
CA HIS A 43 -9.23 -4.89 -1.68
C HIS A 43 -8.93 -5.64 -2.99
N HIS A 44 -8.63 -4.93 -4.06
CA HIS A 44 -8.37 -5.51 -5.37
C HIS A 44 -7.18 -6.49 -5.35
N LEU A 45 -6.06 -6.09 -4.74
CA LEU A 45 -4.85 -6.92 -4.73
C LEU A 45 -5.00 -8.15 -3.84
N LEU A 46 -5.74 -8.07 -2.72
CA LEU A 46 -6.01 -9.23 -1.88
C LEU A 46 -6.94 -10.23 -2.54
N GLU A 47 -8.00 -9.75 -3.21
CA GLU A 47 -8.90 -10.59 -3.99
C GLU A 47 -8.14 -11.27 -5.13
N ARG A 48 -7.31 -10.51 -5.84
CA ARG A 48 -6.49 -11.04 -6.93
C ARG A 48 -5.46 -12.07 -6.44
N ARG A 49 -4.79 -11.79 -5.32
CA ARG A 49 -3.88 -12.74 -4.66
C ARG A 49 -4.59 -14.04 -4.34
N GLN A 50 -5.78 -13.97 -3.75
CA GLN A 50 -6.56 -15.15 -3.39
C GLN A 50 -7.00 -15.95 -4.62
N ALA A 51 -7.42 -15.26 -5.69
CA ALA A 51 -7.86 -15.88 -6.93
C ALA A 51 -6.70 -16.53 -7.72
N GLU A 52 -5.53 -15.90 -7.74
CA GLU A 52 -4.35 -16.39 -8.47
C GLU A 52 -3.43 -17.29 -7.61
N GLY A 53 -3.65 -17.37 -6.30
CA GLY A 53 -2.90 -18.24 -5.40
C GLY A 53 -1.46 -17.78 -5.10
N TRP A 54 -1.19 -16.46 -5.05
CA TRP A 54 0.17 -15.98 -4.79
C TRP A 54 0.67 -16.39 -3.39
N SER A 55 1.85 -17.00 -3.34
CA SER A 55 2.40 -17.64 -2.13
C SER A 55 3.19 -16.71 -1.23
N GLY A 56 3.60 -15.54 -1.73
CA GLY A 56 4.39 -14.58 -0.95
C GLY A 56 3.67 -14.02 0.28
N ASP A 57 4.48 -13.54 1.22
CA ASP A 57 4.01 -12.86 2.43
C ASP A 57 3.19 -11.61 2.09
N VAL A 58 2.21 -11.30 2.96
CA VAL A 58 1.40 -10.07 2.83
C VAL A 58 1.56 -9.22 4.08
N ARG A 59 1.82 -7.93 3.88
CA ARG A 59 1.92 -6.94 4.95
C ARG A 59 1.22 -5.65 4.55
N MET A 60 0.64 -4.96 5.51
CA MET A 60 0.14 -3.59 5.34
C MET A 60 1.12 -2.62 5.99
N VAL A 61 1.30 -1.46 5.37
CA VAL A 61 2.14 -0.38 5.91
C VAL A 61 1.35 0.91 5.91
N HIS A 62 1.35 1.61 7.03
CA HIS A 62 0.78 2.94 7.19
C HIS A 62 1.86 3.93 7.62
N ALA A 63 1.89 5.10 6.96
CA ALA A 63 2.74 6.21 7.37
C ALA A 63 1.94 7.14 8.28
N ASP A 64 2.20 7.10 9.59
CA ASP A 64 1.61 8.02 10.58
C ASP A 64 2.19 9.42 10.36
N LEU A 65 1.32 10.36 9.96
CA LEU A 65 1.69 11.75 9.69
C LEU A 65 1.53 12.65 10.93
N GLY A 66 1.20 12.08 12.08
CA GLY A 66 1.00 12.80 13.33
C GLY A 66 -0.09 13.85 13.20
N ARG A 67 0.26 15.13 13.43
CA ARG A 67 -0.71 16.23 13.42
C ARG A 67 -1.26 16.57 12.02
N ALA A 68 -0.58 16.14 10.95
CA ALA A 68 -1.04 16.36 9.58
C ALA A 68 -2.09 15.31 9.15
N GLU A 69 -2.37 14.32 10.00
CA GLU A 69 -3.31 13.25 9.74
C GLU A 69 -4.72 13.56 10.25
N TRP A 70 -5.73 12.97 9.60
CA TRP A 70 -7.10 13.02 10.13
C TRP A 70 -7.18 12.22 11.42
N HIS A 71 -7.91 12.76 12.40
CA HIS A 71 -8.03 12.18 13.74
C HIS A 71 -8.43 10.69 13.75
N ASN A 72 -9.26 10.26 12.81
CA ASN A 72 -9.79 8.90 12.76
C ASN A 72 -8.95 7.94 11.89
N THR A 73 -7.90 8.42 11.20
CA THR A 73 -7.13 7.55 10.30
C THR A 73 -6.44 6.40 11.03
N PRO A 74 -5.78 6.59 12.19
CA PRO A 74 -5.12 5.49 12.90
C PRO A 74 -6.07 4.34 13.24
N ASP A 75 -7.22 4.66 13.84
CA ASP A 75 -8.24 3.67 14.19
C ASP A 75 -8.80 2.98 12.95
N TYR A 76 -8.99 3.74 11.87
CA TYR A 76 -9.47 3.20 10.60
C TYR A 76 -8.51 2.17 9.99
N VAL A 77 -7.21 2.49 9.89
CA VAL A 77 -6.22 1.59 9.30
C VAL A 77 -5.99 0.35 10.15
N HIS A 78 -6.03 0.49 11.49
CA HIS A 78 -6.03 -0.65 12.40
C HIS A 78 -7.24 -1.56 12.17
N GLY A 79 -8.44 -0.98 12.08
CA GLY A 79 -9.65 -1.73 11.82
C GLY A 79 -9.65 -2.43 10.45
N LEU A 80 -9.10 -1.78 9.42
CA LEU A 80 -8.93 -2.41 8.09
C LEU A 80 -8.02 -3.64 8.16
N ALA A 81 -6.86 -3.50 8.79
CA ALA A 81 -5.91 -4.60 8.94
C ALA A 81 -6.50 -5.78 9.72
N GLN A 82 -7.23 -5.51 10.81
CA GLN A 82 -7.94 -6.53 11.59
C GLN A 82 -9.01 -7.25 10.75
N ARG A 83 -9.84 -6.51 9.99
CA ARG A 83 -10.87 -7.12 9.14
C ARG A 83 -10.30 -7.98 8.01
N LYS A 84 -9.07 -7.66 7.55
CA LYS A 84 -8.37 -8.40 6.50
C LYS A 84 -7.48 -9.52 7.05
N ASP A 85 -7.26 -9.57 8.36
CA ASP A 85 -6.33 -10.48 9.02
C ASP A 85 -4.90 -10.39 8.44
N ILE A 86 -4.42 -9.15 8.26
CA ILE A 86 -3.08 -8.88 7.72
C ILE A 86 -2.26 -8.05 8.72
N PRO A 87 -1.00 -8.42 8.99
CA PRO A 87 -0.14 -7.63 9.86
C PRO A 87 0.05 -6.20 9.35
N LEU A 88 -0.17 -5.22 10.23
CA LEU A 88 0.02 -3.79 9.97
C LEU A 88 1.31 -3.28 10.60
N HIS A 89 2.14 -2.63 9.79
CA HIS A 89 3.30 -1.87 10.25
C HIS A 89 2.97 -0.38 10.19
N ILE A 90 3.05 0.29 11.34
CA ILE A 90 2.94 1.75 11.40
C ILE A 90 4.34 2.33 11.46
N VAL A 91 4.65 3.22 10.52
CA VAL A 91 5.94 3.92 10.46
C VAL A 91 5.66 5.39 10.69
N ARG A 92 6.37 5.98 11.65
CA ARG A 92 6.26 7.39 11.99
C ARG A 92 7.61 8.07 11.86
N TRP A 93 7.63 9.22 11.22
CA TRP A 93 8.81 10.07 11.19
C TRP A 93 8.86 10.94 12.46
N THR A 94 10.01 10.99 13.13
CA THR A 94 10.16 11.61 14.46
C THR A 94 11.03 12.87 14.50
N HIS A 95 11.66 13.28 13.39
CA HIS A 95 12.57 14.43 13.36
C HIS A 95 11.91 15.69 12.77
N GLY A 96 10.68 15.98 13.19
CA GLY A 96 9.85 17.10 12.72
C GLY A 96 9.07 16.79 11.45
N ASP A 97 8.16 17.67 11.02
CA ASP A 97 7.30 17.45 9.85
C ASP A 97 7.40 18.60 8.83
N LEU A 98 6.61 18.55 7.75
CA LEU A 98 6.56 19.64 6.77
C LEU A 98 5.99 20.91 7.39
N ILE A 99 5.06 20.77 8.34
CA ILE A 99 4.44 21.89 9.07
C ILE A 99 5.53 22.65 9.85
N ASP A 100 6.53 21.99 10.42
CA ASP A 100 7.68 22.62 11.10
C ASP A 100 8.56 23.47 10.15
N ARG A 101 8.41 23.32 8.82
CA ARG A 101 9.24 24.00 7.82
C ARG A 101 8.53 25.10 7.05
N ILE A 102 7.21 25.19 7.17
CA ILE A 102 6.38 26.16 6.41
C ILE A 102 5.67 27.19 7.30
N TRP A 103 5.81 27.07 8.63
CA TRP A 103 5.44 28.08 9.61
C TRP A 103 6.69 28.78 10.13
#